data_AF-A0A2E5PJ48-F1
#
_entry.id   AF-A0A2E5PJ48-F1
#
_cell.length_a   1.000
_cell.length_b   1.000
_cell.length_c   1.000
_cell.angle_alpha   90.00
_cell.angle_beta   90.00
_cell.angle_gamma   90.00
#
_symmetry.space_group_name_H-M   'P 1'
#
loop_
_entity.id
_entity.type
_entity.pdbx_description
1 polymer ?
#
loop_
_entity_poly.entity_id
_entity_poly.type
_entity_poly.pdbx_seq_one_letter_code
_entity_poly.pdbx_strand_id
1 'polypeptide(L)' 'MVKRNTEKHKYLVREENNGPAPKYLRDLAGIDEMLLGSGLLFPPGDPDPLSALRNADFSDTHIHRIADSNPRSFFGF' A
#
# COMPACT_ATOMS: atom_id res chain seq x y z
N MET A 1 -5.33 12.21 1.53
CA MET A 1 -6.28 12.27 2.67
C MET A 1 -6.56 10.85 3.20
N VAL A 2 -6.15 10.53 4.44
CA VAL A 2 -6.30 9.17 5.03
C VAL A 2 -7.71 9.01 5.60
N LYS A 3 -8.53 8.10 5.04
CA LYS A 3 -9.80 7.72 5.64
C LYS A 3 -9.61 6.48 6.52
N ARG A 4 -9.88 6.64 7.82
CA ARG A 4 -9.98 5.52 8.78
C ARG A 4 -11.30 4.80 8.56
N ASN A 5 -11.26 3.48 8.38
CA ASN A 5 -12.42 2.61 8.54
C ASN A 5 -12.33 1.99 9.95
N THR A 6 -13.31 2.28 10.79
CA THR A 6 -13.32 1.93 12.22
C THR A 6 -13.65 0.47 12.52
N GLU A 7 -13.93 -0.36 11.51
CA GLU A 7 -14.34 -1.76 11.75
C GLU A 7 -13.30 -2.81 11.37
N LYS A 8 -12.22 -2.44 10.67
CA LYS A 8 -11.07 -3.33 10.39
C LYS A 8 -9.81 -2.49 10.40
N HIS A 9 -8.91 -2.77 11.32
CA HIS A 9 -7.62 -2.08 11.50
C HIS A 9 -6.70 -2.23 10.26
N LYS A 10 -7.02 -1.59 9.13
CA LYS A 10 -6.15 -1.57 7.93
C LYS A 10 -6.13 -0.20 7.29
N TYR A 11 -4.93 0.26 6.95
CA TYR A 11 -4.68 1.53 6.30
C TYR A 11 -4.52 1.32 4.80
N LEU A 12 -5.29 2.06 4.00
CA LEU A 12 -5.18 2.06 2.54
C LEU A 12 -4.25 3.21 2.12
N VAL A 13 -3.13 2.90 1.46
CA VAL A 13 -2.21 3.91 0.90
C VAL A 13 -2.88 4.55 -0.33
N ARG A 14 -2.90 5.88 -0.42
CA ARG A 14 -3.36 6.63 -1.62
C ARG A 14 -2.29 7.62 -2.08
N GLU A 15 -2.08 7.66 -3.40
CA GLU A 15 -1.17 8.52 -4.13
C GLU A 15 -1.60 10.00 -4.08
N GLU A 16 -0.86 10.78 -3.31
CA GLU A 16 -0.59 12.19 -3.62
C GLU A 16 0.75 12.61 -3.00
N ASN A 17 1.66 11.65 -2.81
CA ASN A 17 2.94 11.85 -2.14
C ASN A 17 4.06 11.06 -2.81
N ASN A 18 4.80 11.71 -3.72
CA ASN A 18 6.18 11.38 -4.10
C ASN A 18 7.15 11.65 -2.92
N GLY A 19 6.77 11.21 -1.72
CA GLY A 19 7.38 11.60 -0.46
C GLY A 19 7.41 10.43 0.53
N PRO A 20 7.79 10.69 1.79
CA PRO A 20 8.03 9.65 2.80
C PRO A 20 6.77 8.89 3.24
N ALA A 21 5.61 9.14 2.63
CA ALA A 21 4.33 8.60 3.08
C ALA A 21 4.27 7.06 3.10
N PRO A 22 4.74 6.32 2.07
CA PRO A 22 4.76 4.86 2.14
C PRO A 22 5.67 4.34 3.25
N LYS A 23 6.87 4.93 3.43
CA LYS A 23 7.79 4.56 4.51
C LYS A 23 7.21 4.90 5.90
N TYR A 24 6.56 6.04 6.04
CA TYR A 24 5.86 6.43 7.27
C TYR A 24 4.75 5.43 7.60
N LEU A 25 3.96 5.00 6.61
CA LEU A 25 2.91 4.00 6.82
C LEU A 25 3.49 2.64 7.21
N ARG A 26 4.62 2.23 6.63
CA ARG A 26 5.37 1.05 7.07
C ARG A 26 5.78 1.17 8.54
N ASP A 27 6.36 2.31 8.93
CA ASP A 27 6.85 2.51 10.29
C ASP A 27 5.70 2.57 11.31
N LEU A 28 4.53 3.06 10.89
CA LEU A 28 3.34 3.17 11.73
C LEU A 28 2.55 1.85 11.85
N ALA A 29 2.30 1.16 10.73
CA ALA A 29 1.41 0.01 10.66
C ALA A 29 2.14 -1.33 10.61
N GLY A 30 3.42 -1.34 10.25
CA GLY A 30 4.19 -2.55 9.96
C GLY A 30 3.98 -3.04 8.54
N ILE A 31 5.00 -3.72 8.00
CA ILE A 31 4.98 -4.22 6.61
C ILE A 31 3.89 -5.26 6.34
N ASP A 32 3.48 -6.01 7.37
CA ASP A 32 2.49 -7.08 7.29
C ASP A 32 1.04 -6.59 7.18
N GLU A 33 0.79 -5.33 7.56
CA GLU A 33 -0.55 -4.72 7.52
C GLU A 33 -0.78 -3.83 6.29
N MET A 34 0.22 -3.74 5.40
CA MET A 34 0.15 -2.96 4.17
C MET A 34 -0.33 -3.81 3.00
N LEU A 35 -1.20 -3.23 2.16
CA LEU A 35 -1.70 -3.83 0.92
C LEU A 35 -1.52 -2.83 -0.22
N LEU A 36 -1.14 -3.31 -1.41
CA LEU A 36 -1.07 -2.47 -2.61
C LEU A 36 -2.47 -2.20 -3.17
N GLY A 37 -2.77 -0.94 -3.49
CA GLY A 37 -4.02 -0.55 -4.14
C GLY A 37 -3.76 0.45 -5.26
N SER A 38 -4.25 0.15 -6.46
CA SER A 38 -4.07 1.01 -7.64
C SER A 38 -5.10 2.14 -7.73
N GLY A 39 -6.29 1.97 -7.14
CA GLY A 39 -7.39 2.90 -7.35
C GLY A 39 -7.87 2.98 -8.81
N LEU A 40 -7.50 2.02 -9.67
CA LEU A 40 -7.97 1.94 -11.05
C LEU A 40 -9.51 1.95 -11.09
N LEU A 41 -10.06 2.54 -12.16
CA LEU A 41 -11.49 2.82 -12.38
C LEU A 41 -12.06 4.05 -11.64
N PHE A 42 -11.27 4.73 -10.79
CA PHE A 42 -11.65 6.02 -10.18
C PHE A 42 -10.54 7.07 -10.41
N PRO A 43 -10.75 8.09 -11.25
CA PRO A 43 -9.71 9.08 -11.55
C PRO A 43 -9.31 9.93 -10.32
N PRO A 44 -8.00 10.24 -10.14
CA PRO A 44 -6.86 9.67 -10.85
C PRO A 44 -6.47 8.30 -10.24
N GLY A 45 -6.69 7.21 -10.98
CA GLY A 45 -6.18 5.89 -10.60
C GLY A 45 -4.73 5.76 -11.03
N ASP A 46 -3.94 4.99 -10.29
CA ASP A 46 -2.52 4.76 -10.54
C ASP A 46 -2.33 3.60 -11.55
N PRO A 47 -1.78 3.88 -12.75
CA PRO A 47 -1.51 2.86 -13.75
C PRO A 47 -0.30 1.97 -13.43
N ASP A 48 0.61 2.38 -12.53
CA ASP A 48 1.80 1.63 -12.12
C ASP A 48 2.07 1.76 -10.61
N PRO A 49 1.22 1.15 -9.74
CA PRO A 49 1.36 1.24 -8.29
C PRO A 49 2.61 0.54 -7.73
N LEU A 50 3.26 -0.32 -8.52
CA LEU A 50 4.54 -0.92 -8.14
C LEU A 50 5.67 0.10 -8.23
N SER A 51 5.63 1.02 -9.20
CA SER A 51 6.61 2.10 -9.30
C SER A 51 6.63 2.97 -8.04
N ALA A 52 5.47 3.24 -7.43
CA ALA A 52 5.37 4.04 -6.20
C ALA A 52 6.14 3.40 -5.03
N LEU A 53 6.08 2.07 -4.87
CA LEU A 53 6.85 1.36 -3.84
C LEU A 53 8.36 1.38 -4.12
N ARG A 54 8.75 1.22 -5.39
CA ARG A 54 10.17 1.29 -5.81
C ARG A 54 10.76 2.67 -5.60
N ASN A 55 10.03 3.72 -5.98
CA ASN A 55 10.41 5.11 -5.79
C ASN A 55 10.49 5.49 -4.30
N ALA A 56 9.78 4.76 -3.44
CA ALA A 56 9.87 4.87 -1.99
C ALA A 56 10.92 3.90 -1.39
N ASP A 57 11.90 3.43 -2.15
CA ASP A 57 13.00 2.52 -1.73
C ASP A 57 12.56 1.31 -0.89
N PHE A 58 11.42 0.70 -1.22
CA PHE A 58 11.09 -0.61 -0.65
C PHE A 58 11.96 -1.68 -1.31
N SER A 59 12.46 -2.63 -0.50
CA SER A 59 13.16 -3.81 -1.03
C SER A 59 12.20 -4.73 -1.77
N ASP A 60 12.73 -5.59 -2.64
CA ASP A 60 11.92 -6.58 -3.36
C ASP A 60 11.13 -7.50 -2.42
N THR A 61 11.71 -7.86 -1.27
CA THR A 61 11.02 -8.65 -0.24
C THR A 61 9.82 -7.89 0.32
N HIS A 62 9.97 -6.59 0.60
CA HIS A 62 8.85 -5.78 1.07
C HIS A 62 7.79 -5.59 -0.02
N ILE A 63 8.19 -5.36 -1.27
CA ILE A 63 7.27 -5.24 -2.40
C ILE A 63 6.47 -6.52 -2.56
N HIS A 64 7.12 -7.69 -2.52
CA HIS A 64 6.45 -8.99 -2.57
C HIS A 64 5.45 -9.17 -1.42
N ARG A 65 5.81 -8.72 -0.21
CA ARG A 65 4.92 -8.78 0.96
C ARG A 65 3.65 -7.94 0.74
N ILE A 66 3.80 -6.68 0.33
CA ILE A 66 2.71 -5.72 0.13
C ILE A 66 1.83 -6.08 -1.08
N ALA A 67 2.44 -6.52 -2.19
CA ALA A 67 1.77 -6.71 -3.46
C ALA A 67 1.17 -8.11 -3.67
N ASP A 68 1.66 -9.13 -2.95
CA ASP A 68 1.20 -10.52 -3.14
C ASP A 68 0.88 -11.23 -1.82
N SER A 69 1.85 -11.37 -0.92
CA SER A 69 1.68 -12.23 0.26
C SER A 69 0.59 -11.74 1.22
N ASN A 70 0.58 -10.44 1.54
CA ASN A 70 -0.42 -9.86 2.44
C ASN A 70 -1.82 -9.89 1.81
N PRO A 71 -2.02 -9.50 0.52
CA PRO A 71 -3.31 -9.65 -0.15
C PRO A 71 -3.84 -11.09 -0.14
N ARG A 72 -3.01 -12.10 -0.47
CA ARG A 72 -3.41 -13.51 -0.43
C ARG A 72 -3.88 -13.93 0.95
N SER A 73 -3.08 -13.62 1.97
CA SER A 73 -3.44 -13.90 3.37
C SER A 73 -4.70 -13.18 3.80
N PHE A 74 -4.94 -11.94 3.33
CA PHE A 74 -6.09 -11.14 3.74
C PHE A 74 -7.40 -11.55 3.08
N PHE A 75 -7.36 -11.90 1.79
CA PHE A 75 -8.54 -12.26 1.01
C PHE A 75 -8.80 -13.78 0.93
N GLY A 76 -7.85 -14.61 1.40
CA GLY A 76 -8.00 -16.07 1.42
C GLY A 76 -7.85 -16.73 0.05
N PHE A 77 -6.94 -16.21 -0.79
CA PHE A 77 -6.59 -16.81 -2.09
C PHE A 77 -5.47 -17.85 -1.96
#